data_AF-A0A534CSE7-F1
#
_entry.id   AF-A0A534CSE7-F1
#
_cell.length_a   1.000
_cell.length_b   1.000
_cell.length_c   1.000
_cell.angle_alpha   90.00
_cell.angle_beta   90.00
_cell.angle_gamma   90.00
#
_symmetry.space_group_name_H-M   'P 1'
#
loop_
_entity.id
_entity.type
_entity.pdbx_description
1 polymer ?
#
loop_
_entity_poly.entity_id
_entity_poly.type
_entity_poly.pdbx_seq_one_letter_code
_entity_poly.pdbx_strand_id
1 'polypeptide(L)'
;MFSTLVWKIELEAQLREAIGARALAALARMRRDLPPRAPGQGWHSVQSPHELDDFRDFASCVHRVVPGILRFLRIGYDAYQVTACWATVLARGAVHKMHQHANNFLSGVYYVRTHPGADIINFHDPGNQTGIIRPPVVELTAENTDRAVVRVKDGTMLVFPAYLQHSVDASASEG
;
A
#
# COMPACT_ATOMS: atom_id res chain seq x y z
N MET A 1 9.69 -17.07 -18.38
CA MET A 1 8.65 -16.87 -17.35
C MET A 1 8.57 -15.37 -17.06
N PHE A 2 7.37 -14.79 -16.96
CA PHE A 2 7.17 -13.37 -16.67
C PHE A 2 6.60 -13.24 -15.26
N SER A 3 7.43 -12.87 -14.29
CA SER A 3 7.01 -12.70 -12.89
C SER A 3 6.65 -11.25 -12.61
N THR A 4 5.56 -11.02 -11.89
CA THR A 4 5.27 -9.72 -11.30
C THR A 4 5.83 -9.68 -9.88
N LEU A 5 6.60 -8.63 -9.57
CA LEU A 5 7.29 -8.50 -8.29
C LEU A 5 6.56 -7.52 -7.37
N VAL A 6 6.50 -7.86 -6.08
CA VAL A 6 6.09 -6.97 -5.00
C VAL A 6 7.26 -6.86 -4.04
N TRP A 7 7.77 -5.65 -3.84
CA TRP A 7 8.85 -5.38 -2.90
C TRP A 7 8.25 -5.07 -1.53
N LYS A 8 8.58 -5.88 -0.52
CA LYS A 8 8.25 -5.63 0.88
C LYS A 8 9.49 -5.14 1.63
N ILE A 9 9.39 -3.94 2.18
CA ILE A 9 10.45 -3.28 2.94
C ILE A 9 9.96 -3.12 4.38
N GLU A 10 10.75 -3.61 5.33
CA GLU A 10 10.50 -3.40 6.75
C GLU A 10 11.49 -2.34 7.26
N LEU A 11 10.96 -1.23 7.77
CA LEU A 11 11.80 -0.17 8.34
C LEU A 11 12.31 -0.54 9.72
N GLU A 12 13.52 -0.08 10.05
CA GLU A 12 14.10 -0.20 11.39
C GLU A 12 13.18 0.40 12.46
N ALA A 13 13.18 -0.19 13.66
CA ALA A 13 12.26 0.16 14.74
C ALA A 13 12.24 1.67 15.05
N GLN A 14 13.43 2.27 15.19
CA GLN A 14 13.57 3.69 15.49
C GLN A 14 12.95 4.58 14.40
N LEU A 15 13.17 4.22 13.13
CA LEU A 15 12.67 5.00 12.00
C LEU A 15 11.15 4.87 11.84
N ARG A 16 10.60 3.64 11.97
CA ARG A 16 9.14 3.47 11.90
C ARG A 16 8.43 4.16 13.06
N GLU A 17 9.03 4.19 14.25
CA GLU A 17 8.46 4.88 15.42
C GLU A 17 8.46 6.39 15.23
N ALA A 18 9.54 6.96 14.70
CA ALA A 18 9.63 8.38 14.36
C ALA A 18 8.61 8.78 13.30
N ILE A 19 8.54 8.04 12.18
CA ILE A 19 7.53 8.26 11.13
C ILE A 19 6.13 8.11 11.71
N GLY A 20 5.90 7.05 12.49
CA GLY A 20 4.60 6.76 13.12
C GLY A 20 4.12 7.92 13.99
N ALA A 21 4.96 8.40 14.90
CA ALA A 21 4.60 9.49 15.81
C ALA A 21 4.23 10.78 15.05
N ARG A 22 5.05 11.19 14.07
CA ARG A 22 4.81 12.42 13.30
C ARG A 22 3.59 12.31 12.39
N ALA A 23 3.48 11.21 11.65
CA ALA A 23 2.36 10.97 10.75
C ALA A 23 1.04 10.91 11.53
N LEU A 24 0.97 10.16 12.63
CA LEU A 24 -0.26 10.07 13.43
C LEU A 24 -0.67 11.41 14.03
N ALA A 25 0.29 12.19 14.52
CA ALA A 25 0.02 13.54 15.01
C ALA A 25 -0.51 14.45 13.90
N ALA A 26 0.05 14.37 12.69
CA ALA A 26 -0.43 15.13 11.53
C ALA A 26 -1.83 14.70 11.10
N LEU A 27 -2.11 13.39 11.04
CA LEU A 27 -3.43 12.87 10.72
C LEU A 27 -4.48 13.29 11.75
N ALA A 28 -4.13 13.30 13.04
CA ALA A 28 -5.00 13.80 14.10
C ALA A 28 -5.32 15.30 13.90
N ARG A 29 -4.32 16.12 13.51
CA ARG A 29 -4.55 17.53 13.17
C ARG A 29 -5.44 17.70 11.94
N MET A 30 -5.18 16.98 10.86
CA MET A 30 -5.96 17.05 9.60
C MET A 30 -7.42 16.65 9.81
N ARG A 31 -7.69 15.81 10.81
CA ARG A 31 -9.03 15.31 11.12
C ARG A 31 -9.70 15.99 12.31
N ARG A 32 -9.07 17.00 12.94
CA ARG A 32 -9.54 17.59 14.21
C ARG A 32 -11.00 18.02 14.17
N ASP A 33 -11.40 18.65 13.07
CA ASP A 33 -12.74 19.25 12.92
C ASP A 33 -13.68 18.40 12.04
N LEU A 34 -13.27 17.15 11.75
CA LEU A 34 -14.08 16.22 10.96
C LEU A 34 -14.90 15.31 11.88
N PRO A 35 -16.13 14.93 11.47
CA PRO A 35 -16.94 14.00 12.24
C PRO A 35 -16.23 12.63 12.38
N PRO A 36 -16.57 11.87 13.44
CA PRO A 36 -16.20 10.47 13.54
C PRO A 36 -16.63 9.69 12.28
N ARG A 37 -15.83 8.72 11.87
CA ARG A 37 -16.15 7.87 10.72
C ARG A 37 -17.22 6.86 11.13
N ALA A 38 -18.27 6.72 10.32
CA ALA A 38 -19.23 5.63 10.50
C ALA A 38 -18.61 4.29 10.05
N PRO A 39 -19.13 3.14 10.52
CA PRO A 39 -18.74 1.83 10.00
C PRO A 39 -18.86 1.76 8.47
N GLY A 40 -17.91 1.12 7.81
CA GLY A 40 -17.82 1.01 6.36
C GLY A 40 -17.15 2.20 5.67
N GLN A 41 -16.88 3.30 6.38
CA GLN A 41 -16.30 4.50 5.79
C GLN A 41 -14.78 4.57 5.93
N GLY A 42 -14.14 5.12 4.90
CA GLY A 42 -12.75 5.55 4.93
C GLY A 42 -12.64 7.06 4.80
N TRP A 43 -11.50 7.61 5.20
CA TRP A 43 -11.12 8.99 4.92
C TRP A 43 -9.77 9.03 4.21
N HIS A 44 -9.67 9.90 3.21
CA HIS A 44 -8.41 10.22 2.54
C HIS A 44 -8.03 11.67 2.81
N SER A 45 -6.73 11.92 2.98
CA SER A 45 -6.19 13.28 2.99
C SER A 45 -6.21 13.90 1.58
N VAL A 46 -5.74 15.15 1.48
CA VAL A 46 -5.25 15.72 0.23
C VAL A 46 -4.14 14.87 -0.40
N GLN A 47 -3.82 15.13 -1.67
CA GLN A 47 -2.96 14.30 -2.53
C GLN A 47 -1.45 14.61 -2.44
N SER A 48 -1.02 15.45 -1.49
CA SER A 48 0.38 15.85 -1.33
C SER A 48 0.90 15.90 0.13
N PRO A 49 0.49 15.01 1.06
CA PRO A 49 0.98 15.05 2.44
C PRO A 49 2.50 14.78 2.52
N HIS A 50 3.06 14.06 1.53
CA HIS A 50 4.50 13.80 1.41
C HIS A 50 5.35 15.06 1.24
N GLU A 51 4.76 16.20 0.88
CA GLU A 51 5.43 17.50 0.78
C GLU A 51 5.47 18.23 2.14
N LEU A 52 4.70 17.78 3.13
CA LEU A 52 4.66 18.38 4.46
C LEU A 52 5.79 17.84 5.34
N ASP A 53 6.33 18.70 6.20
CA ASP A 53 7.43 18.34 7.09
C ASP A 53 7.14 17.14 8.00
N ASP A 54 5.88 16.95 8.39
CA ASP A 54 5.44 15.80 9.19
C ASP A 54 5.71 14.44 8.52
N PHE A 55 5.80 14.42 7.19
CA PHE A 55 5.99 13.20 6.40
C PHE A 55 7.38 13.13 5.74
N ARG A 56 8.30 14.05 6.09
CA ARG A 56 9.64 14.13 5.48
C ARG A 56 10.42 12.83 5.57
N ASP A 57 10.39 12.17 6.72
CA ASP A 57 11.13 10.91 6.94
C ASP A 57 10.54 9.78 6.07
N PHE A 58 9.21 9.72 5.94
CA PHE A 58 8.54 8.81 5.01
C PHE A 58 8.91 9.10 3.55
N ALA A 59 8.83 10.36 3.11
CA ALA A 59 9.21 10.77 1.77
C ALA A 59 10.68 10.39 1.47
N SER A 60 11.57 10.57 2.45
CA SER A 60 12.98 10.20 2.34
C SER A 60 13.18 8.68 2.18
N CYS A 61 12.38 7.86 2.86
CA CYS A 61 12.34 6.41 2.64
C CYS A 61 11.92 6.06 1.22
N VAL A 62 10.82 6.65 0.72
CA VAL A 62 10.37 6.45 -0.66
C VAL A 62 11.47 6.81 -1.64
N HIS A 63 12.14 7.94 -1.43
CA HIS A 63 13.21 8.41 -2.29
C HIS A 63 14.49 7.57 -2.24
N ARG A 64 14.64 6.71 -1.23
CA ARG A 64 15.72 5.72 -1.15
C ARG A 64 15.32 4.40 -1.81
N VAL A 65 14.09 3.95 -1.56
CA VAL A 65 13.58 2.64 -2.00
C VAL A 65 13.34 2.60 -3.51
N VAL A 66 12.64 3.60 -4.07
CA VAL A 66 12.26 3.60 -5.50
C VAL A 66 13.47 3.55 -6.43
N PRO A 67 14.52 4.38 -6.26
CA PRO A 67 15.76 4.23 -7.02
C PRO A 67 16.43 2.87 -6.90
N GLY A 68 16.37 2.24 -5.72
CA GLY A 68 16.90 0.89 -5.50
C GLY A 68 16.17 -0.16 -6.33
N ILE A 69 14.84 -0.07 -6.38
CA ILE A 69 13.99 -0.95 -7.19
C ILE A 69 14.26 -0.74 -8.68
N LEU A 70 14.32 0.52 -9.14
CA LEU A 70 14.61 0.81 -10.55
C LEU A 70 15.99 0.28 -10.98
N ARG A 71 17.02 0.42 -10.12
CA ARG A 71 18.34 -0.19 -10.36
C ARG A 71 18.29 -1.71 -10.41
N PHE A 72 17.56 -2.35 -9.48
CA PHE A 72 17.37 -3.80 -9.47
C PHE A 72 16.73 -4.30 -10.78
N LEU A 73 15.69 -3.60 -11.25
CA LEU A 73 15.00 -3.88 -12.51
C LEU A 73 15.80 -3.50 -13.76
N ARG A 74 16.96 -2.85 -13.61
CA ARG A 74 17.77 -2.31 -14.73
C ARG A 74 17.00 -1.29 -15.59
N ILE A 75 16.17 -0.47 -14.95
CA ILE A 75 15.40 0.59 -15.61
C ILE A 75 16.14 1.92 -15.44
N GLY A 76 16.50 2.53 -16.58
CA GLY A 76 17.07 3.88 -16.61
C GLY A 76 16.00 4.95 -16.45
N TYR A 77 16.36 6.06 -15.81
CA TYR A 77 15.54 7.25 -15.66
C TYR A 77 16.44 8.48 -15.46
N ASP A 78 16.07 9.62 -16.03
CA ASP A 78 16.73 10.90 -15.75
C ASP A 78 16.19 11.52 -14.46
N ALA A 79 14.88 11.39 -14.23
CA ALA A 79 14.18 11.78 -13.02
C ALA A 79 12.94 10.88 -12.83
N TYR A 80 12.42 10.83 -11.61
CA TYR A 80 11.09 10.30 -11.31
C TYR A 80 10.38 11.24 -10.33
N GLN A 81 9.05 11.15 -10.27
CA GLN A 81 8.22 12.00 -9.45
C GLN A 81 7.20 11.16 -8.68
N VAL A 82 6.85 11.62 -7.48
CA VAL A 82 5.66 11.16 -6.77
C VAL A 82 4.49 11.97 -7.31
N THR A 83 3.66 11.36 -8.15
CA THR A 83 2.55 12.04 -8.86
C THR A 83 1.34 12.28 -7.96
N ALA A 84 1.14 11.40 -6.97
CA ALA A 84 0.08 11.47 -5.98
C ALA A 84 0.48 10.68 -4.72
N CYS A 85 0.11 11.19 -3.56
CA CYS A 85 0.24 10.48 -2.29
C CYS A 85 -0.89 10.91 -1.38
N TRP A 86 -1.51 10.00 -0.64
CA TRP A 86 -2.53 10.36 0.33
C TRP A 86 -2.44 9.44 1.52
N ALA A 87 -2.87 9.94 2.67
CA ALA A 87 -3.08 9.12 3.84
C ALA A 87 -4.51 8.60 3.85
N THR A 88 -4.66 7.34 4.25
CA THR A 88 -5.96 6.71 4.41
C THR A 88 -6.17 6.30 5.86
N VAL A 89 -7.36 6.59 6.40
CA VAL A 89 -7.80 6.09 7.70
C VAL A 89 -9.15 5.40 7.52
N LEU A 90 -9.18 4.10 7.82
CA LEU A 90 -10.34 3.24 7.65
C LEU A 90 -11.07 3.04 8.98
N ALA A 91 -12.40 3.06 8.96
CA ALA A 91 -13.19 2.55 10.07
C ALA A 91 -13.46 1.04 9.90
N ARG A 92 -13.96 0.40 10.96
CA ARG A 92 -14.47 -0.98 10.90
C ARG A 92 -15.41 -1.16 9.72
N GLY A 93 -15.25 -2.24 8.98
CA GLY A 93 -16.05 -2.61 7.83
C GLY A 93 -15.68 -1.89 6.52
N ALA A 94 -14.75 -0.92 6.55
CA ALA A 94 -14.33 -0.24 5.33
C ALA A 94 -13.51 -1.18 4.43
N VAL A 95 -13.71 -1.07 3.13
CA VAL A 95 -13.12 -1.92 2.09
C VAL A 95 -12.41 -1.04 1.08
N HIS A 96 -11.22 -1.46 0.64
CA HIS A 96 -10.68 -0.97 -0.63
C HIS A 96 -10.96 -2.00 -1.71
N LYS A 97 -11.93 -1.67 -2.57
CA LYS A 97 -12.27 -2.51 -3.73
C LYS A 97 -11.05 -2.71 -4.62
N MET A 98 -11.06 -3.79 -5.39
CA MET A 98 -10.03 -4.08 -6.36
C MET A 98 -9.85 -2.91 -7.34
N HIS A 99 -8.63 -2.38 -7.43
CA HIS A 99 -8.29 -1.27 -8.31
C HIS A 99 -6.81 -1.29 -8.69
N GLN A 100 -6.43 -0.38 -9.60
CA GLN A 100 -5.07 -0.14 -10.05
C GLN A 100 -4.86 1.37 -10.25
N HIS A 101 -3.62 1.81 -10.47
CA HIS A 101 -3.26 3.22 -10.57
C HIS A 101 -2.76 3.55 -11.98
N ALA A 102 -3.65 4.03 -12.85
CA ALA A 102 -3.30 4.39 -14.22
C ALA A 102 -2.26 5.53 -14.29
N ASN A 103 -1.55 5.64 -15.41
CA ASN A 103 -0.53 6.66 -15.69
C ASN A 103 0.66 6.69 -14.73
N ASN A 104 0.89 5.61 -13.99
CA ASN A 104 2.01 5.46 -13.08
C ASN A 104 2.83 4.21 -13.44
N PHE A 105 4.12 4.23 -13.10
CA PHE A 105 4.98 3.06 -13.28
C PHE A 105 4.99 2.16 -12.03
N LEU A 106 5.22 2.77 -10.87
CA LEU A 106 5.18 2.11 -9.56
C LEU A 106 4.10 2.75 -8.68
N SER A 107 3.51 1.92 -7.84
CA SER A 107 2.64 2.31 -6.74
C SER A 107 3.22 1.80 -5.44
N GLY A 108 2.80 2.38 -4.31
CA GLY A 108 3.24 1.90 -3.01
C GLY A 108 2.28 2.28 -1.89
N VAL A 109 2.41 1.57 -0.77
CA VAL A 109 1.66 1.81 0.45
C VAL A 109 2.59 1.65 1.64
N TYR A 110 2.47 2.54 2.62
CA TYR A 110 3.16 2.45 3.90
C TYR A 110 2.15 2.36 5.04
N TYR A 111 2.28 1.31 5.84
CA TYR A 111 1.39 1.06 6.96
C TYR A 111 1.90 1.75 8.22
N VAL A 112 1.36 2.93 8.50
CA VAL A 112 1.68 3.72 9.71
C VAL A 112 1.18 3.01 10.97
N ARG A 113 -0.05 2.49 10.91
CA ARG A 113 -0.69 1.74 11.99
C ARG A 113 -1.62 0.68 11.42
N THR A 114 -1.50 -0.52 11.94
CA THR A 114 -2.28 -1.70 11.60
C THR A 114 -2.94 -2.24 12.86
N HIS A 115 -4.05 -2.93 12.67
CA HIS A 115 -4.81 -3.56 13.74
C HIS A 115 -5.10 -5.02 13.32
N PRO A 116 -5.30 -5.95 14.27
CA PRO A 116 -5.70 -7.30 13.94
C PRO A 116 -6.94 -7.33 13.04
N GLY A 117 -6.85 -8.01 11.90
CA GLY A 117 -7.94 -8.06 10.91
C GLY A 117 -8.00 -6.84 9.97
N ALA A 118 -6.99 -5.97 10.02
CA ALA A 118 -6.74 -4.87 9.09
C ALA A 118 -5.25 -4.86 8.65
N ASP A 119 -4.66 -6.04 8.57
CA ASP A 119 -3.22 -6.29 8.40
C ASP A 119 -2.90 -7.09 7.12
N ILE A 120 -3.80 -7.04 6.14
CA ILE A 120 -3.69 -7.79 4.88
C ILE A 120 -3.95 -6.89 3.68
N ILE A 121 -3.15 -7.06 2.64
CA ILE A 121 -3.42 -6.58 1.29
C ILE A 121 -3.37 -7.75 0.32
N ASN A 122 -4.28 -7.71 -0.63
CA ASN A 122 -4.43 -8.72 -1.66
C ASN A 122 -3.91 -8.17 -2.99
N PHE A 123 -3.00 -8.88 -3.65
CA PHE A 123 -2.60 -8.62 -5.04
C PHE A 123 -3.18 -9.69 -5.95
N HIS A 124 -3.77 -9.29 -7.07
CA HIS A 124 -4.46 -10.18 -7.99
C HIS A 124 -3.61 -10.45 -9.23
N ASP A 125 -3.66 -11.68 -9.74
CA ASP A 125 -2.92 -12.09 -10.94
C ASP A 125 -3.26 -11.16 -12.13
N PRO A 126 -2.26 -10.49 -12.74
CA PRO A 126 -2.49 -9.62 -13.90
C PRO A 126 -2.87 -10.40 -15.18
N GLY A 127 -2.73 -11.72 -15.20
CA GLY A 127 -3.10 -12.59 -16.31
C GLY A 127 -4.60 -12.66 -16.57
N ASN A 128 -5.22 -11.61 -17.10
CA ASN A 128 -6.67 -11.51 -17.33
C ASN A 128 -7.27 -12.68 -18.16
N GLN A 129 -6.46 -13.40 -18.95
CA GLN A 129 -6.90 -14.55 -19.75
C GLN A 129 -6.94 -15.89 -18.96
N THR A 130 -6.29 -15.99 -17.79
CA THR A 130 -6.30 -17.21 -16.96
C THR A 130 -7.62 -17.39 -16.20
N GLY A 131 -8.50 -16.39 -16.22
CA GLY A 131 -9.80 -16.39 -15.54
C GLY A 131 -10.94 -17.08 -16.31
N ILE A 132 -10.77 -17.39 -17.61
CA ILE A 132 -11.88 -17.82 -18.48
C ILE A 132 -12.24 -19.30 -18.24
N ILE A 133 -11.24 -20.18 -18.19
CA ILE A 133 -11.40 -21.59 -17.83
C ILE A 133 -10.39 -21.87 -16.72
N ARG A 134 -10.90 -22.23 -15.54
CA ARG A 134 -10.10 -22.61 -14.38
C ARG A 134 -10.41 -24.06 -14.01
N PRO A 135 -9.53 -25.01 -14.32
CA PRO A 135 -9.63 -26.36 -13.79
C PRO A 135 -9.65 -26.32 -12.26
N PRO A 136 -10.40 -27.22 -11.60
CA PRO A 136 -10.38 -27.31 -10.14
C PRO A 136 -8.96 -27.64 -9.68
N VAL A 137 -8.40 -26.78 -8.83
CA VAL A 137 -7.12 -27.02 -8.17
C VAL A 137 -7.33 -27.95 -6.99
N VAL A 138 -6.44 -28.94 -6.82
CA VAL A 138 -6.46 -29.85 -5.67
C VAL A 138 -5.75 -29.25 -4.45
N GLU A 139 -4.85 -28.31 -4.68
CA GLU A 139 -4.08 -27.57 -3.67
C GLU A 139 -3.63 -26.24 -4.26
N LEU A 140 -3.60 -25.18 -3.44
CA LEU A 140 -3.12 -23.86 -3.84
C LEU A 140 -1.59 -23.77 -3.65
N THR A 141 -0.90 -23.35 -4.71
CA THR A 141 0.54 -23.06 -4.73
C THR A 141 0.77 -21.63 -5.21
N ALA A 142 2.02 -21.15 -5.09
CA ALA A 142 2.38 -19.81 -5.59
C ALA A 142 2.19 -19.68 -7.11
N GLU A 143 2.21 -20.80 -7.83
CA GLU A 143 2.13 -20.89 -9.29
C GLU A 143 0.71 -21.04 -9.82
N ASN A 144 -0.26 -21.43 -8.97
CA ASN A 144 -1.65 -21.67 -9.38
C ASN A 144 -2.70 -20.81 -8.64
N THR A 145 -2.26 -19.99 -7.68
CA THR A 145 -3.12 -19.01 -7.02
C THR A 145 -3.35 -17.81 -7.93
N ASP A 146 -4.58 -17.29 -7.93
CA ASP A 146 -4.95 -16.04 -8.61
C ASP A 146 -4.72 -14.80 -7.75
N ARG A 147 -4.30 -15.01 -6.50
CA ARG A 147 -4.10 -13.96 -5.52
C ARG A 147 -2.89 -14.23 -4.63
N ALA A 148 -2.06 -13.22 -4.45
CA ALA A 148 -1.05 -13.18 -3.40
C ALA A 148 -1.58 -12.40 -2.19
N VAL A 149 -1.66 -13.05 -1.03
CA VAL A 149 -2.09 -12.46 0.23
C VAL A 149 -0.86 -12.02 1.03
N VAL A 150 -0.70 -10.72 1.23
CA VAL A 150 0.47 -10.17 1.93
C VAL A 150 0.05 -9.65 3.30
N ARG A 151 0.61 -10.26 4.35
CA ARG A 151 0.51 -9.74 5.72
C ARG A 151 1.45 -8.56 5.94
N VAL A 152 0.94 -7.53 6.58
CA VAL A 152 1.64 -6.28 6.87
C VAL A 152 1.57 -5.97 8.36
N LYS A 153 2.48 -5.13 8.83
CA LYS A 153 2.56 -4.63 10.20
C LYS A 153 2.99 -3.17 10.18
N ASP A 154 2.90 -2.50 11.33
CA ASP A 154 3.40 -1.14 11.50
C ASP A 154 4.84 -1.00 10.99
N GLY A 155 5.06 -0.07 10.06
CA GLY A 155 6.33 0.15 9.41
C GLY A 155 6.56 -0.63 8.11
N THR A 156 5.60 -1.43 7.65
CA THR A 156 5.71 -2.13 6.36
C THR A 156 5.49 -1.16 5.21
N MET A 157 6.46 -1.05 4.31
CA MET A 157 6.31 -0.41 3.01
C MET A 157 6.22 -1.48 1.92
N LEU A 158 5.22 -1.38 1.06
CA LEU A 158 5.11 -2.17 -0.15
C LEU A 158 5.29 -1.25 -1.35
N VAL A 159 6.05 -1.71 -2.34
CA VAL A 159 6.15 -1.09 -3.67
C VAL A 159 5.87 -2.16 -4.71
N PHE A 160 5.12 -1.82 -5.75
CA PHE A 160 4.68 -2.76 -6.77
C PHE A 160 4.37 -2.03 -8.09
N PRO A 161 4.34 -2.73 -9.25
CA PRO A 161 3.94 -2.13 -10.51
C PRO A 161 2.53 -1.53 -10.44
N ALA A 162 2.34 -0.32 -10.95
CA ALA A 162 1.08 0.40 -10.77
C ALA A 162 -0.14 -0.24 -11.47
N TYR A 163 0.11 -1.11 -12.45
CA TYR A 163 -0.92 -1.93 -13.11
C TYR A 163 -1.41 -3.10 -12.26
N LEU A 164 -0.69 -3.48 -11.20
CA LEU A 164 -1.02 -4.65 -10.40
C LEU A 164 -2.30 -4.37 -9.59
N GLN A 165 -3.36 -5.10 -9.92
CA GLN A 165 -4.63 -4.98 -9.21
C GLN A 165 -4.47 -5.40 -7.76
N HIS A 166 -5.02 -4.60 -6.86
CA HIS A 166 -4.97 -4.86 -5.42
C HIS A 166 -6.24 -4.44 -4.71
N SER A 167 -6.52 -5.10 -3.59
CA SER A 167 -7.67 -4.83 -2.73
C SER A 167 -7.30 -4.98 -1.24
N VAL A 168 -8.11 -4.38 -0.39
CA VAL A 168 -8.10 -4.58 1.06
C VAL A 168 -9.49 -5.02 1.46
N ASP A 169 -9.58 -6.17 2.11
CA ASP A 169 -10.85 -6.73 2.60
C ASP A 169 -11.43 -5.85 3.72
N ALA A 170 -12.68 -6.10 4.09
CA ALA A 170 -13.36 -5.31 5.12
C ALA A 170 -12.56 -5.34 6.43
N SER A 171 -12.14 -4.16 6.90
CA SER A 171 -11.43 -4.04 8.17
C SER A 171 -12.27 -4.61 9.32
N ALA A 172 -11.76 -5.60 10.04
CA ALA A 172 -12.42 -6.07 11.26
C ALA A 172 -12.06 -5.20 12.49
N SER A 173 -11.16 -4.23 12.33
CA SER A 173 -10.63 -3.39 13.41
C SER A 173 -11.62 -2.33 13.88
N GLU A 174 -11.68 -2.12 15.21
CA GLU A 174 -12.38 -0.99 15.84
C GLU A 174 -11.52 0.28 16.02
N GLY A 175 -10.20 0.17 15.80
CA GLY A 175 -9.22 1.27 15.88
C GLY A 175 -8.93 1.93 14.53
#